data_AF-A0A7G2LSE6-F1
#
_entry.id   AF-A0A7G2LSE6-F1
#
_cell.length_a   1.000
_cell.length_b   1.000
_cell.length_c   1.000
_cell.angle_alpha   90.00
_cell.angle_beta   90.00
_cell.angle_gamma   90.00
#
_symmetry.space_group_name_H-M   'P 1'
#
loop_
_entity.id
_entity.type
_entity.pdbx_description
1 polymer ?
#
loop_
_entity_poly.entity_id
_entity_poly.type
_entity_poly.pdbx_seq_one_letter_code
_entity_poly.pdbx_strand_id
1 'polypeptide(L)' 'MLRSYRKSAGALAVAMSALAATGAWAEARNVLIVDGAYFPSFTHVQPGDQVIFTNNATGSHTITGEGEAWTSGAIPVNG' A
#
# COMPACT_ATOMS: atom_id res chain seq x y z
N MET A 1 3.04 9.19 -54.66
CA MET A 1 3.01 8.04 -53.74
C MET A 1 3.42 8.35 -52.28
N LEU A 2 3.59 9.63 -51.88
CA LEU A 2 4.11 10.00 -50.54
C LEU A 2 3.06 10.45 -49.49
N ARG A 3 1.76 10.31 -49.75
CA ARG A 3 0.70 10.76 -48.81
C ARG A 3 0.09 9.65 -47.95
N SER A 4 0.41 8.37 -48.22
CA SER A 4 -0.24 7.23 -47.55
C SER A 4 0.43 6.78 -46.24
N TYR A 5 1.68 7.17 -45.98
CA TYR A 5 2.46 6.68 -44.82
C TYR A 5 2.24 7.44 -43.51
N ARG A 6 1.47 8.53 -43.50
CA ARG A 6 1.26 9.34 -42.29
C ARG A 6 0.17 8.78 -41.35
N LYS A 7 -0.57 7.76 -41.77
CA LYS A 7 -1.70 7.21 -41.00
C LYS A 7 -1.32 6.04 -40.07
N SER A 8 -0.16 5.41 -40.25
CA SER A 8 0.24 4.21 -39.48
C SER A 8 1.11 4.51 -38.25
N ALA A 9 1.69 5.71 -38.14
CA ALA A 9 2.58 6.05 -37.02
C ALA A 9 1.83 6.33 -35.70
N GLY A 10 0.56 6.75 -35.75
CA GLY A 10 -0.22 7.07 -34.55
C GLY A 10 -0.72 5.84 -33.78
N ALA A 11 -1.02 4.74 -34.49
CA ALA A 11 -1.60 3.55 -33.87
C ALA A 11 -0.60 2.75 -33.03
N LEU A 12 0.70 2.80 -33.36
CA LEU A 12 1.74 2.07 -32.63
C LEU A 12 2.07 2.73 -31.28
N ALA A 13 2.01 4.06 -31.18
CA ALA A 13 2.33 4.80 -29.95
C ALA A 13 1.27 4.61 -28.83
N VAL A 14 0.01 4.38 -29.21
CA VAL A 14 -1.08 4.12 -28.25
C VAL A 14 -1.01 2.70 -27.68
N ALA A 15 -0.57 1.72 -28.47
CA ALA A 15 -0.46 0.33 -28.02
C ALA A 15 0.65 0.15 -26.97
N MET A 16 1.76 0.89 -27.04
CA MET A 16 2.89 0.74 -26.10
C MET A 16 2.66 1.41 -24.74
N SER A 17 1.81 2.43 -24.66
CA SER A 17 1.52 3.15 -23.40
C SER A 17 0.59 2.35 -22.47
N ALA A 18 -0.22 1.44 -23.00
CA ALA A 18 -1.09 0.58 -22.20
C ALA A 18 -0.34 -0.54 -21.44
N LEU A 19 0.83 -0.97 -21.91
CA LEU A 19 1.63 -2.00 -21.24
C LEU A 19 2.52 -1.44 -20.11
N ALA A 20 2.70 -0.13 -20.02
CA ALA A 20 3.53 0.52 -19.00
C ALA A 20 2.74 0.91 -17.74
N ALA A 21 1.41 0.79 -17.74
CA ALA A 21 0.59 1.03 -16.57
C ALA A 21 0.67 -0.18 -15.62
N THR A 22 1.80 -0.35 -14.95
CA THR A 22 1.84 -1.16 -13.73
C THR A 22 1.00 -0.43 -12.70
N GLY A 23 -0.25 -0.84 -12.51
CA GLY A 23 -1.03 -0.40 -11.36
C GLY A 23 -0.22 -0.67 -10.10
N ALA A 24 -0.15 0.28 -9.18
CA ALA A 24 0.38 0.01 -7.85
C ALA A 24 -0.54 -1.05 -7.23
N TRP A 25 -0.03 -2.26 -7.07
CA TRP A 25 -0.75 -3.32 -6.37
C TRP A 25 -0.78 -2.92 -4.90
N ALA A 26 -1.96 -3.04 -4.28
CA ALA A 26 -2.11 -2.85 -2.84
C ALA A 26 -1.08 -3.72 -2.10
N GLU A 27 -0.16 -3.09 -1.38
CA GLU A 27 0.89 -3.82 -0.67
C GLU A 27 0.50 -4.00 0.80
N ALA A 28 0.77 -5.19 1.33
CA ALA A 28 0.64 -5.46 2.76
C ALA A 28 1.90 -5.04 3.49
N ARG A 29 1.76 -4.16 4.48
CA ARG A 29 2.83 -3.68 5.37
C ARG A 29 2.67 -4.30 6.74
N ASN A 30 3.63 -5.12 7.15
CA ASN A 30 3.63 -5.73 8.48
C ASN A 30 4.31 -4.83 9.50
N VAL A 31 3.67 -4.64 10.65
CA VAL A 31 4.20 -3.89 11.79
C VAL A 31 4.09 -4.76 13.03
N LEU A 32 5.23 -5.03 13.66
CA LEU A 32 5.30 -5.77 14.91
C LEU A 32 5.15 -4.80 16.08
N ILE A 33 4.25 -5.13 17.01
CA ILE A 33 4.13 -4.46 18.30
C ILE A 33 4.97 -5.22 19.31
N VAL A 34 5.85 -4.51 20.01
CA VAL A 34 6.63 -5.02 21.14
C VAL A 34 6.40 -4.11 22.35
N ASP A 35 6.86 -4.51 23.53
CA ASP A 35 6.67 -3.70 24.73
C ASP A 35 7.30 -2.30 24.56
N GLY A 36 6.43 -1.28 24.44
CA GLY A 36 6.81 0.12 24.31
C GLY A 36 7.30 0.57 22.93
N ALA A 37 7.23 -0.26 21.88
CA ALA A 37 7.69 0.13 20.54
C ALA A 37 6.99 -0.60 19.37
N TYR A 38 7.26 -0.12 18.15
CA TYR A 38 6.83 -0.73 16.88
C TYR A 38 8.04 -1.03 15.99
N PHE A 39 7.95 -2.10 15.20
CA PHE A 39 8.96 -2.43 14.20
C PHE A 39 8.32 -2.73 12.83
N PRO A 40 8.64 -1.97 11.77
CA PRO A 40 9.44 -0.74 11.81
C PRO A 40 8.74 0.36 12.61
N SER A 41 9.51 1.31 13.16
CA SER A 41 8.95 2.44 13.92
C SER A 41 8.22 3.45 13.04
N PHE A 42 8.49 3.42 11.73
CA PHE A 42 7.88 4.29 10.74
C PHE A 42 7.75 3.54 9.41
N THR A 43 6.60 3.68 8.76
CA THR A 43 6.32 3.11 7.45
C THR A 43 5.53 4.10 6.60
N HIS A 44 5.68 4.00 5.28
CA HIS A 44 4.89 4.77 4.33
C HIS A 44 3.85 3.86 3.67
N VAL A 45 2.64 4.37 3.50
CA VAL A 45 1.54 3.67 2.84
C VAL A 45 0.96 4.54 1.73
N GLN A 46 0.49 3.90 0.67
CA GLN A 46 -0.28 4.54 -0.39
C GLN A 46 -1.76 4.19 -0.24
N PRO A 47 -2.68 5.01 -0.80
CA PRO A 47 -4.08 4.65 -0.85
C PRO A 47 -4.28 3.26 -1.48
N GLY A 48 -4.96 2.37 -0.75
CA GLY A 48 -5.18 0.98 -1.16
C GLY A 48 -4.27 -0.04 -0.45
N ASP A 49 -3.17 0.38 0.16
CA ASP A 49 -2.32 -0.51 0.95
C ASP A 49 -3.04 -1.04 2.20
N GLN A 50 -2.57 -2.19 2.69
CA GLN A 50 -3.03 -2.77 3.95
C GLN A 50 -1.91 -2.71 4.99
N VAL A 51 -2.22 -2.26 6.20
CA VAL A 51 -1.29 -2.36 7.34
C VAL A 51 -1.75 -3.48 8.26
N ILE A 52 -0.86 -4.43 8.50
CA ILE A 52 -1.10 -5.60 9.36
C ILE A 52 -0.27 -5.41 10.61
N PHE A 53 -0.95 -5.33 11.76
CA PHE A 53 -0.30 -5.25 13.06
C PHE A 53 -0.31 -6.63 13.72
N THR A 54 0.85 -7.06 14.20
CA THR A 54 0.98 -8.31 14.97
C THR A 54 1.44 -7.96 16.38
N ASN A 55 0.69 -8.39 17.39
CA ASN A 55 1.01 -8.05 18.77
C ASN A 55 1.89 -9.11 19.43
N ASN A 56 3.17 -8.80 19.63
CA ASN A 56 4.13 -9.62 20.37
C ASN A 56 4.54 -8.97 21.72
N ALA A 57 3.77 -8.00 22.20
CA ALA A 57 3.95 -7.41 23.52
C ALA A 57 3.32 -8.29 24.62
N THR A 58 3.59 -7.97 25.88
CA THR A 58 3.05 -8.70 27.05
C THR A 58 1.57 -8.39 27.34
N GLY A 59 1.02 -7.34 26.74
CA GLY A 59 -0.35 -6.87 26.97
C GLY A 59 -1.14 -6.65 25.67
N SER A 60 -2.46 -6.50 25.81
CA SER A 60 -3.29 -6.08 24.67
C SER A 60 -2.92 -4.67 24.23
N HIS A 61 -2.99 -4.43 22.92
CA HIS A 61 -2.67 -3.15 22.35
C HIS A 61 -3.84 -2.60 21.53
N THR A 62 -4.02 -1.29 21.53
CA THR A 62 -4.97 -0.61 20.66
C THR A 62 -4.23 0.44 19.86
N ILE A 63 -4.61 0.57 18.58
CA ILE A 63 -4.06 1.56 17.67
C ILE A 63 -5.18 2.55 17.37
N THR A 64 -4.85 3.82 17.44
CA THR A 64 -5.77 4.93 17.16
C THR A 64 -5.22 5.78 16.04
N GLY A 65 -6.11 6.23 15.17
CA GLY A 65 -5.81 7.24 14.18
C GLY A 65 -5.67 8.63 14.81
N GLU A 66 -5.16 9.57 14.01
CA GLU A 66 -5.11 10.98 14.39
C GLU A 66 -6.50 11.48 14.85
N GLY A 67 -6.54 12.16 15.99
CA GLY A 67 -7.79 12.68 16.56
C GLY A 67 -8.83 11.61 16.87
N GLU A 68 -8.42 10.34 17.08
CA GLU A 68 -9.32 9.20 17.29
C GLU A 68 -10.29 8.94 16.12
N ALA A 69 -9.94 9.38 14.91
CA ALA A 69 -10.79 9.21 13.72
C ALA A 69 -11.11 7.73 13.41
N TRP A 70 -10.27 6.81 13.88
CA TRP A 70 -10.50 5.38 13.81
C TRP A 70 -9.72 4.65 14.91
N THR A 71 -10.10 3.40 15.17
CA THR A 71 -9.36 2.50 16.05
C THR A 71 -9.33 1.08 15.49
N SER A 72 -8.23 0.36 15.74
CA SER A 72 -8.15 -1.08 15.48
C SER A 72 -9.02 -1.91 16.41
N GLY A 73 -9.47 -1.34 17.53
CA GLY A 73 -9.92 -2.11 18.69
C GLY A 73 -8.74 -2.79 19.42
N ALA A 74 -9.06 -3.64 20.39
CA ALA A 74 -8.08 -4.37 21.16
C ALA A 74 -7.48 -5.53 20.35
N ILE A 75 -6.16 -5.51 20.18
CA ILE A 75 -5.37 -6.57 19.57
C ILE A 75 -4.83 -7.44 20.74
N PRO A 76 -5.23 -8.71 20.85
CA PRO A 76 -4.76 -9.59 21.92
C PRO A 76 -3.28 -9.92 21.73
N VAL A 77 -2.64 -10.44 22.78
CA VAL A 77 -1.25 -10.92 22.70
C VAL A 77 -1.20 -12.13 21.74
N ASN A 78 -0.19 -12.17 20.87
CA ASN A 78 -0.04 -13.11 19.76
C ASN A 78 -1.19 -13.09 18.74
N GLY A 79 -1.87 -11.93 18.62
CA GLY A 79 -2.94 -11.67 17.66
C GLY A 79 -2.49 -10.95 16.40
#